data_AF-A0AAE4AMU9-F1
#
_entry.id   AF-A0AAE4AMU9-F1
#
_cell.length_a   1.000
_cell.length_b   1.000
_cell.length_c   1.000
_cell.angle_alpha   90.00
_cell.angle_beta   90.00
_cell.angle_gamma   90.00
#
_symmetry.space_group_name_H-M   'P 1'
#
loop_
_entity.id
_entity.type
_entity.pdbx_description
1 polymer ?
#
loop_
_entity_poly.entity_id
_entity_poly.type
_entity_poly.pdbx_seq_one_letter_code
_entity_poly.pdbx_strand_id
1 'polypeptide(L)'
;MEKIIIKNNDYNITDIRPSIHSVIQITFADEVPEEYGDIDVYTAGGVQSAHLPGFATVYRRDDKTVWLSNDGSVYTPPETSQATQEELYTPSLEEVQAMKLQEVNGACTELIQRGIDVGGEHYSLTEIDQLNLFGLRAQIISGAQTVPYHADGKLCRFYTIEEIAPVIEAAMKLVTYHTTYCNSMHAWIKDCEDVETVRAIQYGAPIPEQYQSDVLKGYLAGAAS
;
A
#
# COMPACT_ATOMS: atom_id res chain seq x y z
N MET A 1 16.93 -54.09 3.44
CA MET A 1 15.96 -53.08 3.94
C MET A 1 16.31 -52.78 5.38
N GLU A 2 16.05 -51.56 5.84
CA GLU A 2 16.19 -51.24 7.25
C GLU A 2 15.10 -51.93 8.06
N LYS A 3 15.40 -52.19 9.33
CA LYS A 3 14.57 -53.00 10.19
C LYS A 3 14.50 -52.37 11.57
N ILE A 4 13.37 -52.50 12.23
CA ILE A 4 13.22 -52.12 13.64
C ILE A 4 12.72 -53.29 14.46
N ILE A 5 13.11 -53.32 15.74
CA ILE A 5 12.58 -54.25 16.73
C ILE A 5 11.72 -53.47 17.71
N ILE A 6 10.48 -53.92 17.88
CA ILE A 6 9.52 -53.35 18.83
C ILE A 6 8.94 -54.52 19.63
N LYS A 7 9.07 -54.47 20.96
CA LYS A 7 8.61 -55.56 21.87
C LYS A 7 9.04 -56.96 21.41
N ASN A 8 10.32 -57.10 21.03
CA ASN A 8 10.92 -58.35 20.51
C ASN A 8 10.37 -58.86 19.18
N ASN A 9 9.57 -58.07 18.46
CA ASN A 9 9.09 -58.39 17.12
C ASN A 9 9.79 -57.54 16.07
N ASP A 10 9.99 -58.14 14.91
CA ASP A 10 10.81 -57.65 13.82
C ASP A 10 9.96 -57.02 12.72
N TYR A 11 10.23 -55.77 12.34
CA TYR A 11 9.48 -55.05 11.31
C TYR A 11 10.38 -54.41 10.25
N ASN A 12 10.05 -54.62 8.97
CA ASN A 12 10.73 -53.96 7.86
C ASN A 12 10.21 -52.53 7.71
N ILE A 13 11.13 -51.58 7.55
CA ILE A 13 10.79 -50.17 7.33
C ILE A 13 11.45 -49.63 6.06
N THR A 14 10.80 -48.64 5.45
CA THR A 14 11.34 -47.88 4.32
C THR A 14 11.94 -46.55 4.74
N ASP A 15 11.48 -45.99 5.87
CA ASP A 15 11.93 -44.70 6.38
C ASP A 15 11.70 -44.61 7.90
N ILE A 16 12.66 -44.04 8.62
CA ILE A 16 12.52 -43.61 10.01
C ILE A 16 13.22 -42.27 10.19
N ARG A 17 12.50 -41.28 10.74
CA ARG A 17 13.05 -39.93 10.94
C ARG A 17 12.41 -39.19 12.11
N PRO A 18 13.13 -38.27 12.75
CA PRO A 18 12.53 -37.31 13.66
C PRO A 18 11.42 -36.50 12.99
N SER A 19 10.38 -36.16 13.74
CA SER A 19 9.29 -35.27 13.33
C SER A 19 9.27 -34.04 14.24
N ILE A 20 8.08 -33.53 14.59
CA ILE A 20 7.91 -32.41 15.52
C ILE A 20 8.09 -32.87 16.97
N HIS A 21 8.83 -32.10 17.78
CA HIS A 21 9.03 -32.39 19.20
C HIS A 21 9.38 -33.87 19.45
N SER A 22 8.97 -34.42 20.59
CA SER A 22 9.07 -35.80 21.05
C SER A 22 8.43 -36.88 20.15
N VAL A 23 8.25 -36.61 18.84
CA VAL A 23 7.60 -37.49 17.86
C VAL A 23 8.59 -37.95 16.79
N ILE A 24 8.53 -39.24 16.45
CA ILE A 24 9.21 -39.84 15.28
C ILE A 24 8.18 -40.31 14.26
N GLN A 25 8.56 -40.27 12.98
CA GLN A 25 7.81 -40.87 11.88
C GLN A 25 8.47 -42.16 11.44
N ILE A 26 7.69 -43.22 11.30
CA ILE A 26 8.13 -44.53 10.80
C ILE A 26 7.22 -44.94 9.65
N THR A 27 7.80 -45.34 8.53
CA THR A 27 7.07 -45.90 7.39
C THR A 27 7.40 -47.37 7.27
N PHE A 28 6.41 -48.23 7.50
CA PHE A 28 6.56 -49.69 7.43
C PHE A 28 6.48 -50.17 5.98
N ALA A 29 7.34 -51.12 5.61
CA ALA A 29 7.31 -51.71 4.27
C ALA A 29 6.12 -52.67 4.11
N ASP A 30 5.87 -53.47 5.16
CA ASP A 30 4.95 -54.61 5.13
C ASP A 30 3.87 -54.47 6.22
N GLU A 31 4.09 -55.11 7.36
CA GLU A 31 3.18 -55.16 8.51
C GLU A 31 3.41 -53.98 9.46
N VAL A 32 2.31 -53.41 9.97
CA VAL A 32 2.32 -52.32 10.96
C VAL A 32 1.99 -52.92 12.34
N PRO A 33 2.81 -52.68 13.37
CA PRO A 33 2.54 -53.16 14.73
C PRO A 33 1.22 -52.64 15.31
N GLU A 34 0.58 -53.46 16.16
CA GLU A 34 -0.59 -53.02 16.96
C GLU A 34 -0.18 -52.29 18.24
N GLU A 35 0.99 -52.61 18.79
CA GLU A 35 1.51 -52.02 20.02
C GLU A 35 2.94 -51.50 19.85
N TYR A 36 3.28 -50.44 20.59
CA TYR A 36 4.58 -49.77 20.51
C TYR A 36 5.25 -49.67 21.89
N GLY A 37 6.52 -49.25 21.90
CA GLY A 37 7.37 -49.19 23.08
C GLY A 37 8.76 -48.70 22.72
N ASP A 38 9.79 -49.29 23.32
CA ASP A 38 11.18 -49.03 22.92
C ASP A 38 11.44 -49.60 21.52
N ILE A 39 12.25 -48.88 20.74
CA ILE A 39 12.53 -49.19 19.34
C ILE A 39 14.04 -49.32 19.13
N ASP A 40 14.47 -50.50 18.72
CA ASP A 40 15.85 -50.72 18.27
C ASP A 40 15.90 -50.67 16.75
N VAL A 41 16.74 -49.79 16.19
CA VAL A 41 16.85 -49.55 14.75
C VAL A 41 18.08 -50.27 14.21
N TYR A 42 17.93 -51.02 13.12
CA TYR A 42 18.98 -51.78 12.45
C TYR A 42 19.11 -51.35 10.99
N THR A 43 20.35 -51.13 10.57
CA THR A 43 20.70 -50.89 9.17
C THR A 43 20.43 -52.14 8.33
N ALA A 44 20.39 -52.01 7.00
CA ALA A 44 20.26 -53.15 6.08
C ALA A 44 21.39 -54.20 6.24
N GLY A 45 22.53 -53.83 6.83
CA GLY A 45 23.64 -54.73 7.16
C GLY A 45 23.50 -55.47 8.50
N GLY A 46 22.37 -55.33 9.21
CA GLY A 46 22.12 -56.00 10.49
C GLY A 46 22.83 -55.38 11.69
N VAL A 47 23.45 -54.21 11.53
CA VAL A 47 24.08 -53.47 12.63
C VAL A 47 23.06 -52.54 13.26
N GLN A 48 22.95 -52.58 14.59
CA GLN A 48 22.10 -51.66 15.35
C GLN A 48 22.64 -50.23 15.22
N SER A 49 21.79 -49.33 14.71
CA SER A 49 22.10 -47.92 14.48
C SER A 49 21.64 -47.03 15.62
N ALA A 50 20.54 -47.35 16.29
CA ALA A 50 19.97 -46.53 17.35
C ALA A 50 19.11 -47.35 18.32
N HIS A 51 18.94 -46.83 19.53
CA HIS A 51 17.97 -47.27 20.52
C HIS A 51 17.11 -46.06 20.92
N LEU A 52 15.80 -46.16 20.73
CA LEU A 52 14.84 -45.07 20.94
C LEU A 52 13.83 -45.48 22.01
N PRO A 53 14.04 -45.12 23.28
CA PRO A 53 13.18 -45.52 24.37
C PRO A 53 11.88 -44.69 24.43
N GLY A 54 10.81 -45.31 24.92
CA GLY A 54 9.59 -44.63 25.36
C GLY A 54 8.58 -44.28 24.27
N PHE A 55 8.81 -44.62 23.00
CA PHE A 55 7.91 -44.32 21.86
C PHE A 55 6.66 -45.23 21.82
N ALA A 56 5.92 -45.28 22.93
CA ALA A 56 4.77 -46.16 23.13
C ALA A 56 3.44 -45.58 22.65
N THR A 57 3.35 -44.27 22.43
CA THR A 57 2.08 -43.59 22.13
C THR A 57 1.96 -43.29 20.65
N VAL A 58 0.84 -43.70 20.02
CA VAL A 58 0.56 -43.36 18.62
C VAL A 58 0.10 -41.90 18.56
N TYR A 59 0.97 -41.04 18.03
CA TYR A 59 0.66 -39.64 17.76
C TYR A 59 -0.36 -39.54 16.63
N ARG A 60 -0.10 -40.18 15.48
CA ARG A 60 -1.02 -40.26 14.33
C ARG A 60 -0.70 -41.53 13.53
N ARG A 61 -1.68 -42.09 12.82
CA ARG A 61 -1.49 -43.18 11.87
C ARG A 61 -2.13 -42.82 10.53
N ASP A 62 -1.44 -43.13 9.44
CA ASP A 62 -1.92 -43.02 8.07
C ASP A 62 -1.42 -44.22 7.27
N ASP A 63 -2.27 -45.22 7.09
CA ASP A 63 -1.95 -46.51 6.48
C ASP A 63 -0.67 -47.15 7.08
N LYS A 64 0.41 -47.28 6.30
CA LYS A 64 1.71 -47.81 6.74
C LYS A 64 2.64 -46.80 7.41
N THR A 65 2.23 -45.55 7.52
CA THR A 65 3.02 -44.50 8.17
C THR A 65 2.46 -44.22 9.56
N VAL A 66 3.33 -44.30 10.56
CA VAL A 66 2.98 -44.11 11.97
C VAL A 66 3.88 -43.05 12.58
N TRP A 67 3.26 -42.10 13.28
CA TRP A 67 3.94 -41.15 14.14
C TRP A 67 3.82 -41.63 15.58
N LEU A 68 4.96 -41.79 16.25
CA LEU A 68 5.01 -42.23 17.65
C LEU A 68 5.59 -41.12 18.51
N SER A 69 4.99 -40.87 19.68
CA SER A 69 5.49 -39.92 20.66
C SER A 69 6.08 -40.64 21.88
N ASN A 70 7.12 -40.04 22.49
CA ASN A 70 7.72 -40.53 23.72
C ASN A 70 7.32 -39.75 24.99
N ASP A 71 6.44 -38.75 24.84
CA ASP A 71 5.94 -37.90 25.92
C ASP A 71 4.44 -38.10 26.20
N GLY A 72 3.78 -39.01 25.47
CA GLY A 72 2.35 -39.28 25.60
C GLY A 72 1.46 -38.35 24.76
N SER A 73 2.03 -37.46 23.94
CA SER A 73 1.26 -36.59 23.06
C SER A 73 0.50 -37.38 21.97
N VAL A 74 -0.72 -36.95 21.66
CA VAL A 74 -1.52 -37.45 20.54
C VAL A 74 -1.81 -36.31 19.56
N TYR A 75 -1.98 -36.63 18.28
CA TYR A 75 -2.29 -35.63 17.27
C TYR A 75 -3.70 -35.09 17.48
N THR A 76 -3.77 -33.84 17.90
CA THR A 76 -4.95 -33.01 17.75
C THR A 76 -4.80 -32.31 16.40
N PRO A 77 -5.69 -32.55 15.42
CA PRO A 77 -5.74 -31.71 14.23
C PRO A 77 -5.80 -30.26 14.69
N PRO A 78 -5.01 -29.35 14.10
CA PRO A 78 -5.19 -27.94 14.40
C PRO A 78 -6.66 -27.61 14.16
N GLU A 79 -7.33 -26.99 15.13
CA GLU A 79 -8.68 -26.50 14.93
C GLU A 79 -8.64 -25.62 13.67
N THR A 80 -9.36 -26.02 12.62
CA THR A 80 -9.65 -25.16 11.47
C THR A 80 -10.62 -24.07 11.93
N SER A 81 -10.13 -23.17 12.79
CA SER A 81 -10.76 -21.95 13.30
C SER A 81 -9.71 -21.31 14.22
N GLN A 82 -8.93 -20.32 13.82
CA GLN A 82 -9.33 -19.13 13.10
C GLN A 82 -8.31 -18.88 11.99
N ALA A 83 -8.75 -18.88 10.74
CA ALA A 83 -8.43 -17.69 9.96
C ALA A 83 -8.87 -16.54 10.86
N THR A 84 -7.94 -15.79 11.44
CA THR A 84 -8.24 -14.39 11.66
C THR A 84 -8.82 -13.95 10.32
N GLN A 85 -10.13 -13.71 10.26
CA GLN A 85 -10.57 -12.63 9.39
C GLN A 85 -9.59 -11.52 9.73
N GLU A 86 -8.60 -11.27 8.87
CA GLU A 86 -8.15 -9.91 8.71
C GLU A 86 -9.46 -9.17 8.52
N GLU A 87 -9.95 -8.47 9.56
CA GLU A 87 -11.03 -7.53 9.36
C GLU A 87 -10.54 -6.67 8.20
N LEU A 88 -11.19 -6.81 7.03
CA LEU A 88 -10.86 -6.04 5.86
C LEU A 88 -10.89 -4.59 6.31
N TYR A 89 -9.70 -3.99 6.40
CA TYR A 89 -9.54 -2.65 6.94
C TYR A 89 -10.54 -1.74 6.22
N THR A 90 -11.49 -1.21 6.99
CA THR A 90 -12.48 -0.28 6.49
C THR A 90 -12.08 1.09 7.02
N PRO A 91 -11.59 2.00 6.15
CA PRO A 91 -11.14 3.30 6.61
C PRO A 91 -12.31 4.07 7.22
N SER A 92 -12.05 4.74 8.33
CA SER A 92 -12.97 5.68 8.96
C SER A 92 -13.27 6.87 8.03
N LEU A 93 -14.36 7.59 8.32
CA LEU A 93 -14.69 8.81 7.58
C LEU A 93 -13.54 9.82 7.60
N GLU A 94 -12.89 9.99 8.76
CA GLU A 94 -11.77 10.92 8.95
C GLU A 94 -10.58 10.52 8.07
N GLU A 95 -10.26 9.24 7.97
CA GLU A 95 -9.21 8.73 7.08
C GLU A 95 -9.56 8.96 5.61
N VAL A 96 -10.81 8.69 5.21
CA VAL A 96 -11.28 8.93 3.84
C VAL A 96 -11.26 10.43 3.49
N GLN A 97 -11.66 11.30 4.41
CA GLN A 97 -11.57 12.76 4.25
C GLN A 97 -10.11 13.19 4.12
N ALA A 98 -9.20 12.70 4.96
CA ALA A 98 -7.78 13.03 4.87
C ALA A 98 -7.16 12.58 3.53
N MET A 99 -7.48 11.37 3.07
CA MET A 99 -7.06 10.88 1.76
C MET A 99 -7.61 11.74 0.62
N LYS A 100 -8.89 12.11 0.69
CA LYS A 100 -9.53 12.95 -0.35
C LYS A 100 -8.96 14.36 -0.36
N LEU A 101 -8.65 14.93 0.80
CA LEU A 101 -7.94 16.22 0.88
C LEU A 101 -6.56 16.13 0.24
N GLN A 102 -5.81 15.05 0.46
CA GLN A 102 -4.50 14.87 -0.20
C GLN A 102 -4.65 14.75 -1.72
N GLU A 103 -5.64 13.99 -2.21
CA GLU A 103 -5.95 13.86 -3.63
C GLU A 103 -6.28 15.21 -4.27
N VAL A 104 -7.18 15.99 -3.64
CA VAL A 104 -7.59 17.32 -4.12
C VAL A 104 -6.43 18.32 -4.09
N ASN A 105 -5.58 18.28 -3.05
CA ASN A 105 -4.36 19.09 -3.01
C ASN A 105 -3.40 18.74 -4.14
N GLY A 106 -3.19 17.45 -4.39
CA GLY A 106 -2.36 16.97 -5.50
C GLY A 106 -2.86 17.48 -6.85
N ALA A 107 -4.16 17.32 -7.12
CA ALA A 107 -4.78 17.79 -8.36
C ALA A 107 -4.72 19.33 -8.51
N CYS A 108 -4.94 20.08 -7.43
CA CYS A 108 -4.79 21.53 -7.40
C CYS A 108 -3.37 21.96 -7.80
N THR A 109 -2.38 21.37 -7.12
CA THR A 109 -0.96 21.65 -7.38
C THR A 109 -0.58 21.29 -8.80
N GLU A 110 -1.00 20.13 -9.31
CA GLU A 110 -0.71 19.72 -10.69
C GLU A 110 -1.30 20.71 -11.70
N LEU A 111 -2.56 21.14 -11.51
CA LEU A 111 -3.22 22.10 -12.40
C LEU A 111 -2.54 23.46 -12.40
N ILE A 112 -2.11 23.94 -11.23
CA ILE A 112 -1.33 25.17 -11.13
C ILE A 112 0.00 24.98 -11.86
N GLN A 113 0.75 23.93 -11.53
CA GLN A 113 2.11 23.72 -12.05
C GLN A 113 2.14 23.48 -13.56
N ARG A 114 1.07 22.88 -14.12
CA ARG A 114 0.87 22.76 -15.58
C ARG A 114 0.90 24.11 -16.27
N GLY A 115 0.61 25.20 -15.57
CA GLY A 115 0.91 26.53 -16.04
C GLY A 115 -0.06 27.06 -17.08
N ILE A 116 0.43 27.96 -17.92
CA ILE A 116 -0.38 28.79 -18.82
C ILE A 116 0.24 28.86 -20.23
N ASP A 117 -0.63 29.05 -21.22
CA ASP A 117 -0.23 29.35 -22.59
C ASP A 117 -0.56 30.81 -22.91
N VAL A 118 0.44 31.59 -23.26
CA VAL A 118 0.29 33.03 -23.58
C VAL A 118 1.18 33.36 -24.77
N GLY A 119 0.61 34.02 -25.79
CA GLY A 119 1.37 34.45 -26.97
C GLY A 119 1.96 33.31 -27.81
N GLY A 120 1.44 32.09 -27.68
CA GLY A 120 1.96 30.90 -28.38
C GLY A 120 3.16 30.24 -27.68
N GLU A 121 3.51 30.69 -26.47
CA GLU A 121 4.51 30.07 -25.62
C GLU A 121 3.86 29.51 -24.35
N HIS A 122 4.48 28.47 -23.80
CA HIS A 122 4.04 27.81 -22.57
C HIS A 122 4.93 28.23 -21.39
N TYR A 123 4.31 28.48 -20.25
CA TYR A 123 4.99 28.85 -19.01
C TYR A 123 4.52 27.93 -17.89
N SER A 124 5.38 27.03 -17.43
CA SER A 124 5.16 26.27 -16.21
C SER A 124 5.05 27.22 -15.01
N LEU A 125 4.26 26.83 -14.01
CA LEU A 125 4.10 27.60 -12.77
C LEU A 125 4.51 26.76 -11.57
N THR A 126 5.72 26.21 -11.60
CA THR A 126 6.33 25.65 -10.39
C THR A 126 6.46 26.74 -9.32
N GLU A 127 6.71 26.35 -8.07
CA GLU A 127 6.88 27.33 -6.99
C GLU A 127 7.99 28.36 -7.31
N ILE A 128 9.07 27.92 -7.97
CA ILE A 128 10.16 28.80 -8.41
C ILE A 128 9.67 29.76 -9.49
N ASP A 129 8.89 29.29 -10.46
CA ASP A 129 8.34 30.14 -11.53
C ASP A 129 7.38 31.20 -10.97
N GLN A 130 6.51 30.81 -10.04
CA GLN A 130 5.59 31.72 -9.37
C GLN A 130 6.35 32.81 -8.58
N LEU A 131 7.40 32.43 -7.85
CA LEU A 131 8.27 33.37 -7.14
C LEU A 131 8.98 34.33 -8.11
N ASN A 132 9.49 33.80 -9.21
CA ASN A 132 10.15 34.60 -10.24
C ASN A 132 9.18 35.62 -10.84
N LEU A 133 7.99 35.20 -11.28
CA LEU A 133 6.97 36.10 -11.85
C LEU A 133 6.55 37.19 -10.86
N PHE A 134 6.43 36.88 -9.56
CA PHE A 134 6.17 37.88 -8.53
C PHE A 134 7.35 38.86 -8.39
N GLY A 135 8.58 38.36 -8.42
CA GLY A 135 9.79 39.18 -8.45
C GLY A 135 9.86 40.11 -9.66
N LEU A 136 9.48 39.64 -10.86
CA LEU A 136 9.40 40.47 -12.05
C LEU A 136 8.36 41.57 -11.88
N ARG A 137 7.17 41.27 -11.32
CA ARG A 137 6.14 42.28 -11.03
C ARG A 137 6.68 43.39 -10.12
N ALA A 138 7.48 43.06 -9.10
CA ALA A 138 8.11 44.06 -8.24
C ALA A 138 9.13 44.95 -8.99
N GLN A 139 9.90 44.39 -9.93
CA GLN A 139 10.81 45.15 -10.78
C GLN A 139 10.06 46.11 -11.71
N ILE A 140 8.94 45.66 -12.30
CA ILE A 140 8.08 46.47 -13.17
C ILE A 140 7.51 47.66 -12.39
N ILE A 141 6.99 47.42 -11.18
CA ILE A 141 6.48 48.49 -10.29
C ILE A 141 7.60 49.48 -9.93
N SER A 142 8.83 49.00 -9.83
CA SER A 142 10.02 49.83 -9.55
C SER A 142 10.54 50.58 -10.79
N GLY A 143 9.84 50.50 -11.94
CA GLY A 143 10.12 51.27 -13.15
C GLY A 143 11.00 50.57 -14.18
N ALA A 144 11.27 49.26 -14.03
CA ALA A 144 11.93 48.48 -15.07
C ALA A 144 11.15 48.57 -16.39
N GLN A 145 11.86 48.78 -17.51
CA GLN A 145 11.26 48.83 -18.85
C GLN A 145 11.29 47.48 -19.56
N THR A 146 12.21 46.62 -19.14
CA THR A 146 12.34 45.23 -19.59
C THR A 146 12.76 44.37 -18.41
N VAL A 147 12.38 43.09 -18.44
CA VAL A 147 12.75 42.12 -17.41
C VAL A 147 13.29 40.84 -18.04
N PRO A 148 14.31 40.18 -17.45
CA PRO A 148 14.83 38.92 -17.96
C PRO A 148 13.92 37.76 -17.54
N TYR A 149 13.43 36.99 -18.51
CA TYR A 149 12.63 35.80 -18.24
C TYR A 149 12.69 34.78 -19.39
N HIS A 150 12.05 33.62 -19.23
CA HIS A 150 11.96 32.59 -20.26
C HIS A 150 10.60 31.89 -20.24
N ALA A 151 10.19 31.41 -21.41
CA ALA A 151 9.17 30.38 -21.53
C ALA A 151 9.81 28.98 -21.43
N ASP A 152 9.00 27.95 -21.34
CA ASP A 152 9.47 26.57 -21.22
C ASP A 152 10.29 26.14 -22.44
N GLY A 153 11.48 25.59 -22.18
CA GLY A 153 12.40 25.15 -23.22
C GLY A 153 13.01 26.27 -24.07
N LYS A 154 12.83 27.54 -23.70
CA LYS A 154 13.42 28.70 -24.38
C LYS A 154 14.63 29.25 -23.61
N LEU A 155 15.51 29.95 -24.33
CA LEU A 155 16.57 30.72 -23.72
C LEU A 155 16.00 31.96 -23.03
N CYS A 156 16.63 32.37 -21.93
CA CYS A 156 16.32 33.63 -21.26
C CYS A 156 16.54 34.82 -22.21
N ARG A 157 15.56 35.72 -22.24
CA ARG A 157 15.59 36.96 -23.02
C ARG A 157 15.00 38.10 -22.21
N PHE A 158 15.23 39.32 -22.66
CA PHE A 158 14.52 40.48 -22.14
C PHE A 158 13.12 40.53 -22.76
N TYR A 159 12.11 40.56 -21.89
CA TYR A 159 10.72 40.85 -22.24
C TYR A 159 10.46 42.33 -22.00
N THR A 160 9.73 42.98 -22.90
CA THR A 160 9.10 44.28 -22.62
C THR A 160 7.93 44.10 -21.66
N ILE A 161 7.45 45.21 -21.09
CA ILE A 161 6.27 45.18 -20.21
C ILE A 161 5.03 44.66 -20.94
N GLU A 162 4.87 45.05 -22.21
CA GLU A 162 3.76 44.61 -23.05
C GLU A 162 3.78 43.10 -23.30
N GLU A 163 4.96 42.49 -23.39
CA GLU A 163 5.10 41.04 -23.58
C GLU A 163 4.88 40.25 -22.30
N ILE A 164 5.42 40.70 -21.15
CA ILE A 164 5.41 39.92 -19.91
C ILE A 164 4.15 40.14 -19.05
N ALA A 165 3.51 41.31 -19.14
CA ALA A 165 2.35 41.62 -18.31
C ALA A 165 1.20 40.60 -18.48
N PRO A 166 0.83 40.18 -19.72
CA PRO A 166 -0.20 39.15 -19.91
C PRO A 166 0.17 37.80 -19.27
N VAL A 167 1.45 37.43 -19.27
CA VAL A 167 1.94 36.19 -18.62
C VAL A 167 1.76 36.28 -17.11
N ILE A 168 2.21 37.38 -16.49
CA ILE A 168 2.07 37.60 -15.04
C ILE A 168 0.59 37.62 -14.62
N GLU A 169 -0.26 38.32 -15.38
CA GLU A 169 -1.69 38.41 -15.10
C GLU A 169 -2.40 37.06 -15.21
N ALA A 170 -2.14 36.31 -16.29
CA ALA A 170 -2.70 34.98 -16.49
C ALA A 170 -2.23 34.02 -15.39
N ALA A 171 -0.95 34.07 -15.01
CA ALA A 171 -0.39 33.22 -13.97
C ALA A 171 -1.04 33.50 -12.61
N MET A 172 -1.12 34.78 -12.22
CA MET A 172 -1.76 35.18 -10.98
C MET A 172 -3.25 34.82 -10.96
N LYS A 173 -3.95 34.96 -12.09
CA LYS A 173 -5.35 34.56 -12.22
C LYS A 173 -5.52 33.04 -12.02
N LEU A 174 -4.70 32.22 -12.69
CA LEU A 174 -4.75 30.76 -12.58
C LEU A 174 -4.47 30.31 -11.14
N VAL A 175 -3.37 30.79 -10.54
CA VAL A 175 -2.97 30.44 -9.17
C VAL A 175 -4.07 30.84 -8.18
N THR A 176 -4.60 32.07 -8.29
CA THR A 176 -5.63 32.55 -7.37
C THR A 176 -6.93 31.76 -7.53
N TYR A 177 -7.32 31.43 -8.76
CA TYR A 177 -8.51 30.62 -9.02
C TYR A 177 -8.39 29.23 -8.38
N HIS A 178 -7.33 28.48 -8.68
CA HIS A 178 -7.18 27.12 -8.20
C HIS A 178 -6.98 27.06 -6.69
N THR A 179 -6.24 28.00 -6.10
CA THR A 179 -6.11 28.07 -4.63
C THR A 179 -7.44 28.39 -3.96
N THR A 180 -8.24 29.31 -4.52
CA THR A 180 -9.58 29.62 -4.01
C THR A 180 -10.53 28.42 -4.13
N TYR A 181 -10.54 27.78 -5.30
CA TYR A 181 -11.37 26.61 -5.57
C TYR A 181 -11.02 25.43 -4.66
N CYS A 182 -9.72 25.16 -4.47
CA CYS A 182 -9.23 24.10 -3.59
C CYS A 182 -9.64 24.35 -2.13
N ASN A 183 -9.54 25.59 -1.64
CA ASN A 183 -9.99 25.95 -0.30
C ASN A 183 -11.49 25.70 -0.10
N SER A 184 -12.30 26.02 -1.11
CA SER A 184 -13.74 25.71 -1.10
C SER A 184 -14.01 24.20 -1.12
N MET A 185 -13.25 23.41 -1.90
CA MET A 185 -13.35 21.94 -1.86
C MET A 185 -12.97 21.38 -0.48
N HIS A 186 -11.95 21.93 0.18
CA HIS A 186 -11.56 21.51 1.53
C HIS A 186 -12.69 21.70 2.53
N ALA A 187 -13.38 22.84 2.48
CA ALA A 187 -14.54 23.09 3.33
C ALA A 187 -15.65 22.07 3.05
N TRP A 188 -15.96 21.83 1.77
CA TRP A 188 -16.96 20.85 1.38
C TRP A 188 -16.63 19.43 1.86
N ILE A 189 -15.39 18.96 1.66
CA ILE A 189 -14.96 17.61 2.05
C ILE A 189 -15.06 17.40 3.57
N LYS A 190 -14.64 18.40 4.35
CA LYS A 190 -14.65 18.32 5.82
C LYS A 190 -16.06 18.26 6.41
N ASP A 191 -17.01 18.90 5.75
CA ASP A 191 -18.40 18.95 6.19
C ASP A 191 -19.22 17.73 5.73
N CYS A 192 -18.65 16.83 4.92
CA CYS A 192 -19.34 15.60 4.51
C CYS A 192 -19.43 14.61 5.68
N GLU A 193 -20.61 14.03 5.89
CA GLU A 193 -20.89 13.12 7.01
C GLU A 193 -20.83 11.62 6.63
N ASP A 194 -20.63 11.31 5.34
CA ASP A 194 -20.61 9.93 4.85
C ASP A 194 -19.45 9.65 3.88
N VAL A 195 -18.93 8.42 3.98
CA VAL A 195 -17.74 7.96 3.23
C VAL A 195 -17.96 7.98 1.72
N GLU A 196 -19.16 7.63 1.26
CA GLU A 196 -19.44 7.49 -0.17
C GLU A 196 -19.53 8.85 -0.86
N THR A 197 -20.11 9.86 -0.21
CA THR A 197 -20.10 11.25 -0.66
C THR A 197 -18.67 11.77 -0.76
N VAL A 198 -17.84 11.56 0.27
CA VAL A 198 -16.42 12.00 0.22
C VAL A 198 -15.68 11.33 -0.94
N ARG A 199 -15.87 10.02 -1.15
CA ARG A 199 -15.23 9.28 -2.23
C ARG A 199 -15.65 9.77 -3.62
N ALA A 200 -16.92 10.15 -3.77
CA ALA A 200 -17.47 10.65 -5.03
C ALA A 200 -16.97 12.05 -5.42
N ILE A 201 -16.42 12.82 -4.47
CA ILE A 201 -15.86 14.15 -4.77
C ILE A 201 -14.62 14.00 -5.67
N GLN A 202 -14.60 14.79 -6.74
CA GLN A 202 -13.48 14.88 -7.67
C GLN A 202 -13.11 16.35 -7.88
N TYR A 203 -11.81 16.61 -8.09
CA TYR A 203 -11.36 17.96 -8.44
C TYR A 203 -12.04 18.42 -9.74
N GLY A 204 -12.56 19.65 -9.76
CA GLY A 204 -13.30 20.20 -10.90
C GLY A 204 -14.82 19.97 -10.83
N ALA A 205 -15.33 19.24 -9.82
CA ALA A 205 -16.75 19.12 -9.59
C ALA A 205 -17.43 20.48 -9.29
N PRO A 206 -18.71 20.67 -9.63
CA PRO A 206 -19.45 21.86 -9.21
C PRO A 206 -19.49 21.93 -7.68
N ILE A 207 -18.86 22.94 -7.10
CA ILE A 207 -18.84 23.12 -5.65
C ILE A 207 -20.23 23.58 -5.18
N PRO A 208 -20.84 22.97 -4.15
CA PRO A 208 -22.14 23.43 -3.64
C PRO A 208 -22.11 24.89 -3.19
N GLU A 209 -23.20 25.64 -3.42
CA GLU A 209 -23.23 27.10 -3.23
C GLU A 209 -22.80 27.55 -1.82
N GLN A 210 -23.14 26.78 -0.79
CA GLN A 210 -22.78 27.07 0.60
C GLN A 210 -21.27 27.08 0.87
N TYR A 211 -20.48 26.40 0.02
CA TYR A 211 -19.02 26.37 0.10
C TYR A 211 -18.34 27.34 -0.87
N GLN A 212 -19.11 28.09 -1.65
CA GLN A 212 -18.57 29.08 -2.56
C GLN A 212 -18.41 30.43 -1.86
N SER A 213 -17.16 30.87 -1.69
CA SER A 213 -16.85 32.24 -1.27
C SER A 213 -17.29 33.25 -2.34
N ASP A 214 -17.47 34.52 -1.97
CA ASP A 214 -17.79 35.58 -2.94
C ASP A 214 -16.74 35.68 -4.06
N VAL A 215 -15.48 35.43 -3.72
CA VAL A 215 -14.36 35.38 -4.67
C VAL A 215 -14.55 34.22 -5.66
N LEU A 216 -14.88 33.02 -5.18
CA LEU A 216 -15.12 31.88 -6.06
C LEU A 216 -16.35 32.11 -6.95
N LYS A 217 -17.44 32.66 -6.40
CA LYS A 217 -18.64 33.02 -7.18
C LYS A 217 -18.27 33.96 -8.34
N GLY A 218 -17.42 34.95 -8.07
CA GLY A 218 -16.90 35.85 -9.10
C GLY A 218 -16.16 35.12 -10.23
N TYR A 219 -15.29 34.17 -9.89
CA TYR A 219 -14.58 33.37 -10.89
C TYR A 219 -15.49 32.44 -11.70
N LEU A 220 -16.46 31.77 -11.04
CA LEU A 220 -17.38 30.86 -11.70
C LEU A 220 -18.32 31.59 -12.66
N ALA A 221 -18.76 32.80 -12.31
CA ALA A 221 -19.57 33.63 -13.20
C ALA A 221 -18.78 34.10 -14.44
N GLY A 222 -17.51 34.47 -14.26
CA GLY A 222 -16.64 34.91 -15.37
C GLY A 222 -16.13 33.79 -16.27
N ALA A 223 -16.27 32.52 -15.87
CA ALA A 223 -15.98 31.37 -16.73
C ALA A 223 -17.17 30.96 -17.61
N ALA A 224 -18.37 31.44 -17.29
CA ALA A 224 -19.61 31.16 -18.02
C ALA A 224 -19.94 32.21 -19.11
N SER A 225 -19.08 33.22 -19.27
CA SER A 225 -19.19 34.34 -20.23
C SER A 225 -18.12 34.28 -21.29
#